data_AF-A0A7S2XYW7-F1
#
_entry.id   AF-A0A7S2XYW7-F1
#
_cell.length_a   1.000
_cell.length_b   1.000
_cell.length_c   1.000
_cell.angle_alpha   90.00
_cell.angle_beta   90.00
_cell.angle_gamma   90.00
#
_symmetry.space_group_name_H-M   'P 1'
#
loop_
_entity.id
_entity.type
_entity.pdbx_description
1 polymer ?
#
loop_
_entity_poly.entity_id
_entity_poly.type
_entity_poly.pdbx_seq_one_letter_code
_entity_poly.pdbx_strand_id
1 'polypeptide(L)'
;SKAIHLENEYFHRFHEKKEELKVTELPKKMDLAWGHILTEKHQELEGLDEWLYILETQVVPTLDRALEVIRKQDNIPMSEWAILYRVVAFDLFHTVSDSLQASKRETLDHIVKDLDKLAPALSSCSVNEHIGKGIMKRAVCLAISAGIDCPLTQEYFGGIGEVNLSPCEIIPRNQLEHVLQSFSLP
;
A
#
# COMPACT_ATOMS: atom_id res chain seq x y z
N SER A 1 -19.00 7.57 -4.04
CA SER A 1 -18.71 6.60 -2.96
C SER A 1 -19.85 6.61 -1.95
N LYS A 2 -20.25 5.45 -1.39
CA LYS A 2 -21.26 5.36 -0.32
C LYS A 2 -20.81 6.10 0.95
N ALA A 3 -19.49 6.13 1.23
CA ALA A 3 -18.91 6.86 2.34
C ALA A 3 -19.17 8.37 2.23
N ILE A 4 -18.87 8.97 1.07
CA ILE A 4 -19.11 10.39 0.77
C ILE A 4 -20.58 10.77 0.95
N HIS A 5 -21.51 9.89 0.58
CA HIS A 5 -22.94 10.15 0.78
C HIS A 5 -23.31 10.23 2.26
N LEU A 6 -22.87 9.25 3.07
CA LEU A 6 -23.11 9.24 4.52
C LEU A 6 -22.42 10.41 5.22
N GLU A 7 -21.25 10.82 4.75
CA GLU A 7 -20.52 12.01 5.24
C GLU A 7 -21.33 13.28 5.00
N ASN A 8 -21.82 13.47 3.78
CA ASN A 8 -22.65 14.63 3.44
C ASN A 8 -23.97 14.63 4.22
N GLU A 9 -24.60 13.46 4.36
CA GLU A 9 -25.79 13.30 5.20
C GLU A 9 -25.50 13.74 6.65
N TYR A 10 -24.35 13.34 7.19
CA TYR A 10 -23.95 13.71 8.54
C TYR A 10 -23.76 15.22 8.71
N PHE A 11 -23.01 15.86 7.82
CA PHE A 11 -22.74 17.29 7.93
C PHE A 11 -24.01 18.15 7.75
N HIS A 12 -24.88 17.81 6.79
CA HIS A 12 -26.13 18.53 6.57
C HIS A 12 -27.16 18.32 7.67
N ARG A 13 -27.29 17.10 8.17
CA ARG A 13 -28.34 16.82 9.18
C ARG A 13 -27.96 17.28 10.57
N PHE A 14 -26.67 17.24 10.92
CA PHE A 14 -26.27 17.34 12.32
C PHE A 14 -25.28 18.46 12.61
N HIS A 15 -24.36 18.75 11.68
CA HIS A 15 -23.40 19.83 11.87
C HIS A 15 -24.04 21.21 11.63
N GLU A 16 -24.94 21.31 10.63
CA GLU A 16 -25.72 22.53 10.36
C GLU A 16 -26.81 22.78 11.41
N LYS A 17 -27.33 21.73 12.06
CA LYS A 17 -28.39 21.80 13.09
C LYS A 17 -27.89 21.65 14.52
N LYS A 18 -26.59 21.85 14.75
CA LYS A 18 -25.93 21.61 16.04
C LYS A 18 -26.60 22.33 17.22
N GLU A 19 -26.95 23.60 17.03
CA GLU A 19 -27.58 24.43 18.08
C GLU A 19 -29.01 23.97 18.40
N GLU A 20 -29.77 23.57 17.38
CA GLU A 20 -31.15 23.08 17.52
C GLU A 20 -31.19 21.74 18.25
N LEU A 21 -30.19 20.89 18.02
CA LEU A 21 -30.10 19.54 18.57
C LEU A 21 -29.44 19.47 19.96
N LYS A 22 -29.00 20.61 20.53
CA LYS A 22 -28.32 20.71 21.84
C LYS A 22 -27.14 19.72 21.98
N VAL A 23 -26.39 19.54 20.90
CA VAL A 23 -25.22 18.64 20.87
C VAL A 23 -24.00 19.39 21.38
N THR A 24 -23.45 18.94 22.51
CA THR A 24 -22.29 19.57 23.17
C THR A 24 -20.98 19.33 22.41
N GLU A 25 -20.80 18.15 21.83
CA GLU A 25 -19.57 17.75 21.15
C GLU A 25 -19.86 16.99 19.84
N LEU A 26 -19.26 17.47 18.75
CA LEU A 26 -19.27 16.80 17.44
C LEU A 26 -17.82 16.54 17.02
N PRO A 27 -17.52 15.36 16.46
CA PRO A 27 -16.26 15.11 15.77
C PRO A 27 -15.95 16.17 14.72
N LYS A 28 -14.66 16.42 14.49
CA LYS A 28 -14.25 17.37 13.45
C LYS A 28 -14.53 16.74 12.08
N LYS A 29 -14.72 17.60 11.07
CA LYS A 29 -14.93 17.16 9.69
C LYS A 29 -13.83 16.20 9.21
N MET A 30 -12.58 16.47 9.55
CA MET A 30 -11.44 15.63 9.16
C MET A 30 -11.46 14.22 9.79
N ASP A 31 -12.12 14.04 10.93
CA ASP A 31 -12.13 12.75 11.62
C ASP A 31 -13.16 11.77 11.00
N LEU A 32 -14.07 12.31 10.18
CA LEU A 32 -15.18 11.59 9.56
C LEU A 32 -15.24 11.75 8.03
N ALA A 33 -14.41 12.56 7.39
CA ALA A 33 -14.48 12.79 5.93
C ALA A 33 -13.54 11.86 5.13
N TRP A 34 -13.37 10.61 5.57
CA TRP A 34 -12.37 9.69 4.99
C TRP A 34 -12.63 9.37 3.52
N GLY A 35 -13.89 9.36 3.07
CA GLY A 35 -14.25 9.25 1.66
C GLY A 35 -13.62 10.34 0.80
N HIS A 36 -13.69 11.58 1.28
CA HIS A 36 -13.07 12.73 0.60
C HIS A 36 -11.55 12.72 0.73
N ILE A 37 -11.03 12.50 1.94
CA ILE A 37 -9.59 12.48 2.23
C ILE A 37 -8.89 11.46 1.34
N LEU A 38 -9.41 10.22 1.26
CA LEU A 38 -8.81 9.19 0.43
C LEU A 38 -8.96 9.47 -1.05
N THR A 39 -10.07 10.08 -1.49
CA THR A 39 -10.21 10.48 -2.90
C THR A 39 -9.15 11.52 -3.30
N GLU A 40 -8.83 12.46 -2.41
CA GLU A 40 -7.81 13.49 -2.67
C GLU A 40 -6.39 12.91 -2.57
N LYS A 41 -6.14 12.07 -1.57
CA LYS A 41 -4.81 11.58 -1.20
C LYS A 41 -4.42 10.25 -1.82
N HIS A 42 -5.30 9.57 -2.55
CA HIS A 42 -4.97 8.24 -3.12
C HIS A 42 -3.73 8.25 -4.01
N GLN A 43 -3.45 9.35 -4.71
CA GLN A 43 -2.29 9.47 -5.62
C GLN A 43 -0.98 9.69 -4.86
N GLU A 44 -1.05 10.16 -3.62
CA GLU A 44 0.10 10.42 -2.76
C GLU A 44 0.51 9.19 -1.93
N LEU A 45 -0.27 8.10 -1.99
CA LEU A 45 0.06 6.85 -1.28
C LEU A 45 1.15 6.10 -2.04
N GLU A 46 2.38 6.15 -1.52
CA GLU A 46 3.57 5.60 -2.19
C GLU A 46 3.67 4.07 -2.12
N GLY A 47 2.97 3.42 -1.17
CA GLY A 47 2.99 1.96 -1.08
C GLY A 47 1.96 1.34 -0.12
N LEU A 48 1.67 0.06 -0.37
CA LEU A 48 0.74 -0.74 0.44
C LEU A 48 1.16 -0.81 1.92
N ASP A 49 2.46 -0.97 2.18
CA ASP A 49 2.98 -1.18 3.55
C ASP A 49 2.86 0.11 4.38
N GLU A 50 3.14 1.26 3.79
CA GLU A 50 2.91 2.57 4.40
C GLU A 50 1.41 2.81 4.64
N TRP A 51 0.57 2.49 3.65
CA TRP A 51 -0.88 2.62 3.80
C TRP A 51 -1.42 1.78 4.96
N LEU A 52 -1.03 0.51 5.07
CA LEU A 52 -1.45 -0.35 6.18
C LEU A 52 -0.97 0.19 7.53
N TYR A 53 0.26 0.71 7.59
CA TYR A 53 0.77 1.33 8.80
C TYR A 53 -0.05 2.58 9.20
N ILE A 54 -0.32 3.49 8.27
CA ILE A 54 -1.15 4.69 8.51
C ILE A 54 -2.57 4.29 8.91
N LEU A 55 -3.15 3.29 8.24
CA LEU A 55 -4.49 2.79 8.49
C LEU A 55 -4.63 2.30 9.94
N GLU A 56 -3.71 1.47 10.40
CA GLU A 56 -3.72 0.88 11.75
C GLU A 56 -3.38 1.88 12.85
N THR A 57 -2.40 2.77 12.61
CA THR A 57 -1.88 3.65 13.66
C THR A 57 -2.61 4.98 13.79
N GLN A 58 -3.22 5.48 12.71
CA GLN A 58 -3.80 6.82 12.67
C GLN A 58 -5.28 6.81 12.27
N VAL A 59 -5.62 6.19 11.14
CA VAL A 59 -6.96 6.29 10.53
C VAL A 59 -8.00 5.59 11.39
N VAL A 60 -7.83 4.29 11.66
CA VAL A 60 -8.78 3.49 12.43
C VAL A 60 -8.96 4.02 13.86
N PRO A 61 -7.89 4.35 14.62
CA PRO A 61 -8.04 4.93 15.95
C PRO A 61 -8.77 6.27 15.96
N THR A 62 -8.55 7.12 14.95
CA THR A 62 -9.22 8.42 14.82
C THR A 62 -10.70 8.26 14.50
N LEU A 63 -11.03 7.38 13.56
CA LEU A 63 -12.41 7.05 13.22
C LEU A 63 -13.16 6.46 14.42
N ASP A 64 -12.57 5.50 15.13
CA ASP A 64 -13.21 4.88 16.29
C ASP A 64 -13.46 5.90 17.41
N ARG A 65 -12.53 6.82 17.64
CA ARG A 65 -12.73 7.91 18.60
C ARG A 65 -13.88 8.83 18.19
N ALA A 66 -13.95 9.21 16.91
CA ALA A 66 -15.02 10.05 16.39
C ALA A 66 -16.40 9.38 16.52
N LEU A 67 -16.48 8.09 16.17
CA LEU A 67 -17.70 7.30 16.31
C LEU A 67 -18.13 7.13 17.77
N GLU A 68 -17.18 7.00 18.70
CA GLU A 68 -17.48 6.90 20.13
C GLU A 68 -18.05 8.21 20.69
N VAL A 69 -17.55 9.37 20.24
CA VAL A 69 -18.15 10.68 20.59
C VAL A 69 -19.60 10.74 20.12
N ILE A 70 -19.90 10.24 18.93
CA ILE A 70 -21.27 10.19 18.39
C ILE A 70 -22.16 9.24 19.23
N ARG A 71 -21.64 8.09 19.65
CA ARG A 71 -22.40 7.10 20.44
C ARG A 71 -22.77 7.59 21.84
N LYS A 72 -21.97 8.49 22.42
CA LYS A 72 -22.21 9.07 23.76
C LYS A 72 -23.26 10.19 23.77
N GLN A 73 -23.75 10.60 22.61
CA GLN A 73 -24.78 11.63 22.50
C GLN A 73 -26.17 11.03 22.76
N ASP A 74 -26.62 11.06 24.02
CA ASP A 74 -27.93 10.53 24.44
C ASP A 74 -29.12 11.25 23.76
N ASN A 75 -28.90 12.47 23.27
CA ASN A 75 -29.95 13.33 22.71
C ASN A 75 -30.34 12.98 21.26
N ILE A 76 -29.60 12.11 20.58
CA ILE A 76 -29.86 11.76 19.18
C ILE A 76 -29.62 10.26 18.97
N PRO A 77 -30.52 9.51 18.32
CA PRO A 77 -30.29 8.12 17.96
C PRO A 77 -29.28 8.01 16.80
N MET A 78 -28.02 8.41 17.03
CA MET A 78 -26.93 8.35 16.04
C MET A 78 -26.15 7.03 16.08
N SER A 79 -26.53 6.10 16.96
CA SER A 79 -25.86 4.81 17.08
C SER A 79 -25.93 4.00 15.78
N GLU A 80 -27.08 3.99 15.10
CA GLU A 80 -27.27 3.28 13.84
C GLU A 80 -26.45 3.89 12.70
N TRP A 81 -26.45 5.22 12.57
CA TRP A 81 -25.61 5.91 11.59
C TRP A 81 -24.12 5.65 11.84
N ALA A 82 -23.67 5.72 13.10
CA ALA A 82 -22.28 5.46 13.47
C ALA A 82 -21.84 4.04 13.10
N ILE A 83 -22.70 3.05 13.33
CA ILE A 83 -22.45 1.65 12.93
C ILE A 83 -22.38 1.54 11.41
N LEU A 84 -23.34 2.13 10.69
CA LEU A 84 -23.39 2.06 9.23
C LEU A 84 -22.17 2.74 8.60
N TYR A 85 -21.80 3.93 9.09
CA TYR A 85 -20.64 4.66 8.60
C TYR A 85 -19.35 3.87 8.86
N ARG A 86 -19.21 3.22 10.02
CA ARG A 86 -18.07 2.34 10.29
C ARG A 86 -17.93 1.25 9.22
N VAL A 87 -19.00 0.53 8.93
CA VAL A 87 -18.97 -0.56 7.93
C VAL A 87 -18.55 -0.03 6.56
N VAL A 88 -19.14 1.09 6.14
CA VAL A 88 -18.86 1.69 4.83
C VAL A 88 -17.44 2.28 4.74
N ALA A 89 -16.92 2.86 5.83
CA ALA A 89 -15.56 3.36 5.88
C ALA A 89 -14.53 2.22 5.81
N PHE A 90 -14.77 1.10 6.51
CA PHE A 90 -13.89 -0.07 6.44
C PHE A 90 -13.91 -0.73 5.04
N ASP A 91 -15.08 -0.81 4.40
CA ASP A 91 -15.19 -1.27 3.01
C ASP A 91 -14.37 -0.38 2.04
N LEU A 92 -14.41 0.93 2.24
CA LEU A 92 -13.57 1.87 1.52
C LEU A 92 -12.08 1.62 1.76
N PHE A 93 -11.66 1.45 3.02
CA PHE A 93 -10.26 1.19 3.37
C PHE A 93 -9.75 -0.10 2.74
N HIS A 94 -10.55 -1.17 2.74
CA HIS A 94 -10.22 -2.42 2.06
C HIS A 94 -10.09 -2.23 0.55
N THR A 95 -11.02 -1.51 -0.08
CA THR A 95 -10.93 -1.21 -1.51
C THR A 95 -9.64 -0.48 -1.88
N VAL A 96 -9.20 0.48 -1.04
CA VAL A 96 -7.92 1.17 -1.25
C VAL A 96 -6.74 0.19 -1.09
N SER A 97 -6.73 -0.63 -0.04
CA SER A 97 -5.69 -1.65 0.17
C SER A 97 -5.58 -2.61 -1.02
N ASP A 98 -6.72 -3.09 -1.53
CA ASP A 98 -6.77 -3.97 -2.69
C ASP A 98 -6.22 -3.30 -3.95
N SER A 99 -6.53 -2.01 -4.16
CA SER A 99 -6.03 -1.25 -5.30
C SER A 99 -4.50 -1.08 -5.26
N LEU A 100 -3.94 -0.79 -4.08
CA LEU A 100 -2.50 -0.67 -3.87
C LEU A 100 -1.82 -2.03 -4.02
N GLN A 101 -2.46 -3.11 -3.55
CA GLN A 101 -1.93 -4.46 -3.74
C GLN A 101 -1.92 -4.85 -5.23
N ALA A 102 -2.96 -4.51 -5.98
CA ALA A 102 -3.01 -4.75 -7.41
C ALA A 102 -1.90 -3.98 -8.16
N SER A 103 -1.71 -2.70 -7.83
CA SER A 103 -0.63 -1.87 -8.40
C SER A 103 0.77 -2.44 -8.08
N LYS A 104 0.99 -2.91 -6.85
CA LYS A 104 2.22 -3.61 -6.44
C LYS A 104 2.45 -4.86 -7.29
N ARG A 105 1.42 -5.67 -7.52
CA ARG A 105 1.52 -6.87 -8.39
C ARG A 105 1.84 -6.52 -9.84
N GLU A 106 1.18 -5.52 -10.40
CA GLU A 106 1.43 -5.07 -11.77
C GLU A 106 2.88 -4.61 -11.95
N THR A 107 3.40 -3.84 -11.00
CA THR A 107 4.79 -3.38 -11.02
C THR A 107 5.76 -4.57 -10.92
N LEU A 108 5.49 -5.53 -10.04
CA LEU A 108 6.31 -6.75 -9.93
C LEU A 108 6.27 -7.56 -11.23
N ASP A 109 5.10 -7.71 -11.86
CA ASP A 109 4.96 -8.41 -13.14
C ASP A 109 5.73 -7.72 -14.27
N HIS A 110 5.74 -6.39 -14.29
CA HIS A 110 6.57 -5.62 -15.23
C HIS A 110 8.06 -5.85 -15.01
N ILE A 111 8.52 -5.78 -13.76
CA ILE A 111 9.93 -6.05 -13.40
C ILE A 111 10.32 -7.48 -13.80
N VAL A 112 9.47 -8.48 -13.54
CA VAL A 112 9.72 -9.87 -13.94
C VAL A 112 9.88 -9.99 -15.45
N LYS A 113 8.97 -9.39 -16.22
CA LYS A 113 9.04 -9.40 -17.70
C LYS A 113 10.30 -8.74 -18.22
N ASP A 114 10.74 -7.65 -17.61
CA ASP A 114 11.96 -6.97 -18.04
C ASP A 114 13.22 -7.75 -17.62
N LEU A 115 13.22 -8.38 -16.45
CA LEU A 115 14.26 -9.34 -16.06
C LEU A 115 14.30 -10.56 -16.97
N ASP A 116 13.16 -11.07 -17.44
CA ASP A 116 13.10 -12.19 -18.39
C ASP A 116 13.70 -11.81 -19.75
N LYS A 117 13.48 -10.56 -20.21
CA LYS A 117 14.09 -10.05 -21.45
C LYS A 117 15.60 -9.88 -21.32
N LEU A 118 16.06 -9.30 -20.22
CA LEU A 118 17.49 -9.02 -19.99
C LEU A 118 18.27 -10.30 -19.66
N ALA A 119 17.68 -11.21 -18.89
CA ALA A 119 18.35 -12.37 -18.35
C ALA A 119 17.47 -13.63 -18.40
N PRO A 120 17.16 -14.14 -19.61
CA PRO A 120 16.27 -15.30 -19.77
C PRO A 120 16.81 -16.56 -19.08
N ALA A 121 18.13 -16.69 -18.91
CA ALA A 121 18.78 -17.79 -18.20
C ALA A 121 18.38 -17.86 -16.70
N LEU A 122 17.92 -16.76 -16.10
CA LEU A 122 17.52 -16.67 -14.70
C LEU A 122 16.02 -16.93 -14.46
N SER A 123 15.24 -17.15 -15.51
CA SER A 123 13.79 -17.40 -15.42
C SER A 123 13.44 -18.66 -14.61
N SER A 124 14.35 -19.65 -14.57
CA SER A 124 14.20 -20.88 -13.80
C SER A 124 14.45 -20.72 -12.29
N CYS A 125 15.06 -19.61 -11.86
CA CYS A 125 15.46 -19.41 -10.46
C CYS A 125 14.31 -18.98 -9.54
N SER A 126 13.13 -18.62 -10.08
CA SER A 126 12.01 -18.04 -9.30
C SER A 126 10.84 -18.98 -9.02
N VAL A 127 10.89 -20.26 -9.46
CA VAL A 127 9.68 -21.11 -9.54
C VAL A 127 9.13 -21.55 -8.17
N ASN A 128 9.93 -21.47 -7.09
CA ASN A 128 9.56 -22.05 -5.78
C ASN A 128 9.55 -21.06 -4.59
N GLU A 129 9.76 -19.76 -4.82
CA GLU A 129 9.83 -18.76 -3.73
C GLU A 129 8.73 -17.70 -3.85
N HIS A 130 8.40 -17.04 -2.73
CA HIS A 130 7.54 -15.85 -2.75
C HIS A 130 8.01 -14.89 -3.85
N ILE A 131 7.08 -14.41 -4.69
CA ILE A 131 7.37 -13.61 -5.91
C ILE A 131 8.42 -12.52 -5.67
N GLY A 132 8.34 -11.81 -4.54
CA GLY A 132 9.33 -10.79 -4.17
C GLY A 132 10.75 -11.30 -3.92
N LYS A 133 10.91 -12.47 -3.25
CA LYS A 133 12.22 -13.09 -3.00
C LYS A 133 12.84 -13.63 -4.28
N GLY A 134 12.03 -14.26 -5.13
CA GLY A 134 12.47 -14.74 -6.45
C GLY A 134 12.96 -13.59 -7.35
N ILE A 135 12.25 -12.46 -7.38
CA ILE A 135 12.66 -11.26 -8.13
C ILE A 135 13.98 -10.70 -7.60
N MET A 136 14.10 -10.56 -6.27
CA MET A 136 15.32 -10.03 -5.64
C MET A 136 16.53 -10.90 -5.96
N LYS A 137 16.40 -12.22 -5.83
CA LYS A 137 17.47 -13.18 -6.15
C LYS A 137 17.92 -13.04 -7.60
N ARG A 138 16.98 -12.94 -8.54
CA ARG A 138 17.27 -12.72 -9.97
C ARG A 138 17.97 -11.39 -10.23
N ALA A 139 17.53 -10.31 -9.59
CA ALA A 139 18.16 -8.99 -9.72
C ALA A 139 19.60 -9.00 -9.19
N VAL A 140 19.85 -9.67 -8.06
CA VAL A 140 21.20 -9.83 -7.49
C VAL A 140 22.09 -10.68 -8.40
N CYS A 141 21.59 -11.81 -8.93
CA CYS A 141 22.34 -12.63 -9.89
C CYS A 141 22.72 -11.81 -11.14
N LEU A 142 21.79 -11.02 -11.66
CA LEU A 142 22.05 -10.14 -12.81
C LEU A 142 23.14 -9.10 -12.49
N ALA A 143 23.03 -8.43 -11.34
CA ALA A 143 23.99 -7.41 -10.91
C ALA A 143 25.41 -7.99 -10.77
N ILE A 144 25.55 -9.12 -10.08
CA ILE A 144 26.84 -9.80 -9.92
C ILE A 144 27.40 -10.23 -11.29
N SER A 145 26.54 -10.78 -12.15
CA SER A 145 26.97 -11.23 -13.48
C SER A 145 27.36 -10.05 -14.39
N ALA A 146 26.82 -8.84 -14.13
CA ALA A 146 27.22 -7.59 -14.76
C ALA A 146 28.52 -6.99 -14.19
N GLY A 147 29.11 -7.61 -13.17
CA GLY A 147 30.33 -7.11 -12.52
C GLY A 147 30.07 -5.98 -11.52
N ILE A 148 28.84 -5.85 -11.01
CA ILE A 148 28.56 -4.95 -9.89
C ILE A 148 29.12 -5.57 -8.62
N ASP A 149 30.03 -4.87 -7.95
CA ASP A 149 30.75 -5.36 -6.77
C ASP A 149 29.86 -5.50 -5.53
N CYS A 150 28.80 -4.68 -5.41
CA CYS A 150 27.91 -4.68 -4.25
C CYS A 150 26.46 -4.31 -4.65
N PRO A 151 25.61 -5.30 -4.96
CA PRO A 151 24.18 -5.04 -5.16
C PRO A 151 23.51 -4.75 -3.81
N LEU A 152 22.90 -3.57 -3.68
CA LEU A 152 22.13 -3.18 -2.50
C LEU A 152 20.75 -3.84 -2.55
N THR A 153 20.39 -4.61 -1.51
CA THR A 153 19.04 -5.14 -1.31
C THR A 153 18.39 -4.47 -0.11
N GLN A 154 17.07 -4.28 -0.15
CA GLN A 154 16.33 -3.65 0.94
C GLN A 154 16.39 -4.47 2.26
N GLU A 155 16.71 -5.77 2.17
CA GLU A 155 16.97 -6.64 3.33
C GLU A 155 18.22 -6.23 4.14
N TYR A 156 19.15 -5.45 3.58
CA TYR A 156 20.31 -4.93 4.32
C TYR A 156 19.97 -3.91 5.42
N PHE A 157 18.78 -3.28 5.36
CA PHE A 157 18.33 -2.35 6.41
C PHE A 157 17.51 -3.03 7.52
N GLY A 158 17.24 -4.33 7.42
CA GLY A 158 16.27 -5.04 8.28
C GLY A 158 16.66 -6.46 8.66
N GLY A 159 17.95 -6.74 8.91
CA GLY A 159 18.39 -7.97 9.57
C GLY A 159 18.76 -9.13 8.63
N ILE A 160 20.08 -9.37 8.54
CA ILE A 160 20.79 -10.61 8.17
C ILE A 160 19.93 -11.70 7.51
N GLY A 161 19.66 -11.54 6.21
CA GLY A 161 19.37 -12.64 5.31
C GLY A 161 20.50 -12.73 4.29
N GLU A 162 21.41 -13.70 4.44
CA GLU A 162 22.33 -14.03 3.35
C GLU A 162 21.51 -14.58 2.19
N VAL A 163 21.49 -13.86 1.06
CA VAL A 163 20.97 -14.41 -0.20
C VAL A 163 21.95 -15.50 -0.62
N ASN A 164 21.60 -16.74 -0.32
CA ASN A 164 22.42 -17.91 -0.64
C ASN A 164 22.31 -18.18 -2.15
N LEU A 165 23.21 -17.57 -2.93
CA LEU A 165 23.29 -17.74 -4.37
C LEU A 165 24.05 -19.02 -4.68
N SER A 166 23.41 -19.95 -5.40
CA SER A 166 24.10 -21.15 -5.84
C SER A 166 24.98 -20.83 -7.07
N PRO A 167 26.14 -21.48 -7.26
CA PRO A 167 27.05 -21.23 -8.38
C PRO A 167 26.42 -21.42 -9.77
N CYS A 168 25.31 -22.16 -9.85
CA CYS A 168 24.56 -22.41 -11.08
C CYS A 168 23.70 -21.23 -11.54
N GLU A 169 23.59 -20.16 -10.74
CA GLU A 169 22.72 -19.01 -11.00
C GLU A 169 23.50 -17.77 -11.49
N ILE A 170 24.82 -17.91 -11.69
CA ILE A 170 25.69 -16.86 -12.23
C ILE A 170 25.69 -16.98 -13.76
N ILE A 171 25.28 -15.92 -14.44
CA ILE A 171 25.20 -15.92 -15.90
C ILE A 171 26.63 -15.77 -16.47
N PRO A 172 27.06 -16.63 -17.42
CA PRO A 172 28.33 -16.49 -18.09
C PRO A 172 28.49 -15.13 -18.78
N ARG A 173 29.65 -14.48 -18.62
CA ARG A 173 29.93 -13.11 -19.10
C ARG A 173 29.66 -12.90 -20.60
N ASN A 174 29.87 -13.94 -21.42
CA ASN A 174 29.58 -13.94 -22.85
C ASN A 174 28.08 -13.88 -23.20
N GLN A 175 27.19 -14.27 -22.28
CA GLN A 175 25.74 -14.12 -22.43
C GLN A 175 25.24 -12.75 -21.94
N LEU A 176 26.08 -11.98 -21.24
CA LEU A 176 25.76 -10.66 -20.70
C LEU A 176 26.15 -9.48 -21.60
N GLU A 177 26.92 -9.73 -22.66
CA GLU A 177 27.41 -8.66 -23.54
C GLU A 177 26.25 -7.82 -24.12
N HIS A 178 25.10 -8.45 -24.38
CA HIS A 178 23.90 -7.79 -24.90
C HIS A 178 23.17 -6.92 -23.86
N VAL A 179 23.33 -7.22 -22.56
CA VAL A 179 22.76 -6.46 -21.44
C VAL A 179 23.68 -5.30 -21.06
N LEU A 180 24.99 -5.55 -20.99
CA LEU A 180 25.99 -4.51 -20.69
C LEU A 180 26.01 -3.40 -21.73
N GLN A 181 25.74 -3.71 -23.00
CA GLN A 181 25.56 -2.71 -24.06
C GLN A 181 24.33 -1.81 -23.87
N SER A 182 23.30 -2.27 -23.15
CA SER A 182 22.11 -1.47 -22.84
C SER A 182 22.29 -0.60 -21.59
N PHE A 183 23.31 -0.88 -20.77
CA PHE A 183 23.75 -0.06 -19.64
C PHE A 183 24.96 0.80 -20.03
N SER A 184 24.84 1.58 -21.10
CA SER A 184 25.76 2.71 -21.30
C SER A 184 25.40 3.81 -20.29
N LEU A 185 26.18 3.90 -19.21
CA LEU A 185 26.19 5.07 -18.33
C LEU A 185 26.52 6.33 -19.17
N PRO A 186 25.84 7.47 -18.93
CA PRO A 186 26.22 8.75 -19.51
C PRO A 186 27.62 9.20 -19.08
#